data_AF-A0A2V6K7Y7-F1
#
_entry.id   AF-A0A2V6K7Y7-F1
#
_cell.length_a   1.000
_cell.length_b   1.000
_cell.length_c   1.000
_cell.angle_alpha   90.00
_cell.angle_beta   90.00
_cell.angle_gamma   90.00
#
_symmetry.space_group_name_H-M   'P 1'
#
loop_
_entity.id
_entity.type
_entity.pdbx_description
1 polymer ?
#
loop_
_entity_poly.entity_id
_entity_poly.type
_entity_poly.pdbx_seq_one_letter_code
_entity_poly.pdbx_strand_id
1 'polypeptide(L)'
;MKAFDIAGVPRDEANRFIAGTHSDPFRVLGPHRVGDDLEIRVFRPDARAVEIIFDRESEKPISAESIHQDGFFCATVPGATRDVPYRLRLTAWDGSQQTTRDPYQYGPTMGEVDLHLFAEGQDWKIYEKFGAHLRTVGDAAGVYFAVWAPNAQ
;
A
#
# COMPACT_ATOMS: atom_id res chain seq x y z
N MET A 1 -5.47 -26.16 2.34
CA MET A 1 -4.61 -24.97 2.33
C MET A 1 -5.45 -23.83 2.89
N LYS A 2 -5.07 -23.24 4.03
CA LYS A 2 -5.94 -22.30 4.77
C LYS A 2 -5.98 -20.97 4.02
N ALA A 3 -7.15 -20.62 3.48
CA ALA A 3 -7.36 -19.30 2.91
C ALA A 3 -7.17 -18.25 4.01
N PHE A 4 -6.24 -17.31 3.83
CA PHE A 4 -5.98 -16.13 4.69
C PHE A 4 -4.99 -16.24 5.85
N ASP A 5 -3.97 -17.09 5.79
CA ASP A 5 -2.84 -16.93 6.73
C ASP A 5 -1.85 -15.89 6.17
N ILE A 6 -2.15 -14.60 6.35
CA ILE A 6 -1.19 -13.49 6.17
C ILE A 6 -0.48 -13.27 7.49
N ALA A 7 0.86 -13.30 7.52
CA ALA A 7 1.56 -13.20 8.79
C ALA A 7 1.35 -11.81 9.43
N GLY A 8 0.58 -11.74 10.52
CA GLY A 8 0.37 -10.51 11.26
C GLY A 8 -0.81 -9.64 10.81
N VAL A 9 -1.70 -10.11 9.92
CA VAL A 9 -3.02 -9.48 9.68
C VAL A 9 -4.12 -10.42 10.16
N PRO A 10 -4.89 -10.06 11.20
CA PRO A 10 -6.09 -10.78 11.58
C PRO A 10 -7.05 -10.93 10.40
N ARG A 11 -7.64 -12.12 10.24
CA ARG A 11 -8.55 -12.41 9.13
C ARG A 11 -9.71 -11.42 8.99
N ASP A 12 -10.24 -10.95 10.12
CA ASP A 12 -11.31 -9.94 10.14
C ASP A 12 -10.86 -8.59 9.53
N GLU A 13 -9.61 -8.20 9.79
CA GLU A 13 -9.02 -6.96 9.26
C GLU A 13 -8.90 -7.01 7.73
N ALA A 14 -8.44 -8.14 7.18
CA ALA A 14 -8.37 -8.37 5.74
C ALA A 14 -9.76 -8.37 5.08
N ASN A 15 -10.75 -9.03 5.69
CA ASN A 15 -12.12 -9.06 5.17
C ASN A 15 -12.74 -7.65 5.13
N ARG A 16 -12.57 -6.87 6.19
CA ARG A 16 -13.05 -5.48 6.25
C ARG A 16 -12.40 -4.62 5.18
N PHE A 17 -11.11 -4.83 4.91
CA PHE A 17 -10.40 -4.12 3.85
C PHE A 17 -10.99 -4.45 2.48
N ILE A 18 -11.20 -5.73 2.16
CA ILE A 18 -11.78 -6.16 0.89
C ILE A 18 -13.21 -5.63 0.72
N ALA A 19 -13.99 -5.57 1.80
CA ALA A 19 -15.33 -4.99 1.81
C ALA A 19 -15.33 -3.45 1.71
N GLY A 20 -14.17 -2.79 1.72
CA GLY A 20 -14.06 -1.33 1.68
C GLY A 20 -14.51 -0.64 2.96
N THR A 21 -14.45 -1.32 4.11
CA THR A 21 -14.90 -0.82 5.45
C THR A 21 -13.77 -0.71 6.47
N HIS A 22 -12.52 -0.78 5.99
CA HIS A 22 -11.32 -0.67 6.81
C HIS A 22 -10.79 0.75 6.79
N SER A 23 -10.70 1.38 7.96
CA SER A 23 -10.34 2.80 8.10
C SER A 23 -8.86 3.10 7.82
N ASP A 24 -7.99 2.10 7.84
CA ASP A 24 -6.54 2.28 7.67
C ASP A 24 -5.93 1.26 6.70
N PRO A 25 -5.94 1.54 5.39
CA PRO A 25 -5.31 0.68 4.40
C PRO A 25 -3.82 0.42 4.63
N PHE A 26 -3.07 1.32 5.28
CA PHE A 26 -1.62 1.14 5.50
C PHE A 26 -1.30 0.07 6.54
N ARG A 27 -2.27 -0.32 7.38
CA ARG A 27 -2.14 -1.50 8.25
C ARG A 27 -2.21 -2.82 7.49
N VAL A 28 -2.86 -2.82 6.33
CA VAL A 28 -3.13 -4.02 5.54
C VAL A 28 -2.18 -4.12 4.34
N LEU A 29 -1.93 -3.00 3.65
CA LEU A 29 -1.18 -2.93 2.40
C LEU A 29 0.21 -2.33 2.57
N GLY A 30 1.04 -2.52 1.54
CA GLY A 30 2.41 -2.03 1.50
C GLY A 30 3.39 -2.96 2.22
N PRO A 31 4.58 -2.43 2.59
CA PRO A 31 5.64 -3.21 3.24
C PRO A 31 5.37 -3.36 4.75
N HIS A 32 5.47 -4.57 5.28
CA HIS A 32 5.27 -4.93 6.70
C HIS A 32 6.42 -5.81 7.18
N ARG A 33 7.03 -5.46 8.33
CA ARG A 33 8.06 -6.31 8.93
C ARG A 33 7.43 -7.51 9.62
N VAL A 34 7.92 -8.71 9.30
CA VAL A 34 7.50 -9.97 9.91
C VAL A 34 8.76 -10.75 10.31
N GLY A 35 9.11 -10.69 11.60
CA GLY A 35 10.41 -11.18 12.06
C GLY A 35 11.56 -10.40 11.41
N ASP A 36 12.48 -11.12 10.77
CA ASP A 36 13.60 -10.55 10.02
C ASP A 36 13.27 -10.26 8.54
N ASP A 37 12.09 -10.69 8.08
CA ASP A 37 11.65 -10.58 6.69
C ASP A 37 10.70 -9.40 6.48
N LEU A 38 10.52 -9.04 5.21
CA LEU A 38 9.54 -8.04 4.79
C LEU A 38 8.43 -8.68 3.97
N GLU A 39 7.18 -8.55 4.41
CA GLU A 39 6.02 -8.88 3.60
C GLU A 39 5.54 -7.64 2.84
N ILE A 40 5.43 -7.74 1.52
CA ILE A 40 4.81 -6.73 0.67
C ILE A 40 3.43 -7.22 0.27
N ARG A 41 2.41 -6.49 0.71
CA ARG A 41 0.99 -6.84 0.54
C ARG A 41 0.33 -5.90 -0.44
N VAL A 42 -0.27 -6.46 -1.49
CA VAL A 42 -0.76 -5.72 -2.65
C VAL A 42 -2.19 -6.12 -2.95
N PHE A 43 -3.07 -5.14 -3.16
CA PHE A 43 -4.43 -5.37 -3.63
C PHE A 43 -4.60 -4.82 -5.04
N ARG A 44 -4.73 -5.73 -6.01
CA ARG A 44 -4.92 -5.47 -7.45
C ARG A 44 -5.95 -6.44 -8.04
N PRO A 45 -7.26 -6.15 -7.89
CA PRO A 45 -8.34 -6.95 -8.48
C PRO A 45 -8.26 -7.10 -10.00
N ASP A 46 -7.57 -6.17 -10.66
CA ASP A 46 -7.35 -6.11 -12.10
C ASP A 46 -6.13 -6.93 -12.57
N ALA A 47 -5.28 -7.41 -11.66
CA ALA A 47 -4.08 -8.18 -11.98
C ALA A 47 -4.32 -9.68 -11.89
N ARG A 48 -3.78 -10.41 -12.86
CA ARG A 48 -3.67 -11.88 -12.85
C ARG A 48 -2.45 -12.35 -12.04
N ALA A 49 -1.36 -11.58 -12.08
CA ALA A 49 -0.15 -11.86 -11.31
C ALA A 49 0.56 -10.56 -10.93
N VAL A 50 1.26 -10.59 -9.80
CA VAL A 50 2.05 -9.48 -9.27
C VAL A 50 3.46 -9.98 -8.96
N GLU A 51 4.46 -9.20 -9.35
CA GLU A 51 5.86 -9.44 -9.03
C GLU A 51 6.47 -8.18 -8.43
N ILE A 52 7.32 -8.35 -7.42
CA ILE A 52 8.09 -7.28 -6.80
C ILE A 52 9.43 -7.16 -7.53
N ILE A 53 9.72 -5.98 -8.05
CA ILE A 53 10.96 -5.65 -8.75
C ILE A 53 11.75 -4.64 -7.93
N PHE A 54 13.00 -4.96 -7.64
CA PHE A 54 13.93 -4.08 -6.94
C PHE A 54 14.78 -3.32 -7.94
N ASP A 55 15.26 -2.14 -7.56
CA ASP A 55 16.09 -1.30 -8.44
C ASP A 55 17.51 -1.85 -8.64
N ARG A 56 17.92 -2.87 -7.87
CA ARG A 56 19.22 -3.53 -8.03
C ARG A 56 19.15 -4.56 -9.15
N GLU A 57 19.88 -4.31 -10.25
CA GLU A 57 19.89 -5.14 -11.47
C GLU A 57 20.14 -6.65 -11.24
N SER A 58 20.80 -7.01 -10.14
CA SER A 58 21.15 -8.41 -9.81
C SER A 58 20.03 -9.18 -9.10
N GLU A 59 18.98 -8.51 -8.63
CA GLU A 59 17.91 -9.15 -7.85
C GLU A 59 16.80 -9.63 -8.79
N LYS A 60 16.53 -10.95 -8.74
CA LYS A 60 15.41 -11.53 -9.50
C LYS A 60 14.09 -10.99 -8.94
N PRO A 61 13.10 -10.71 -9.82
CA PRO A 61 11.75 -10.39 -9.36
C PRO A 61 11.21 -11.48 -8.43
N ILE A 62 10.55 -11.06 -7.36
CA ILE A 62 9.89 -11.98 -6.41
C ILE A 62 8.41 -12.05 -6.79
N SER A 63 7.93 -13.25 -7.14
CA SER A 63 6.50 -13.46 -7.41
C SER A 63 5.72 -13.34 -6.11
N ALA A 64 4.63 -12.57 -6.15
CA ALA A 64 3.68 -12.52 -5.06
C ALA A 64 2.68 -13.68 -5.19
N GLU A 65 2.38 -14.34 -4.08
CA GLU A 65 1.35 -15.38 -4.00
C GLU A 65 -0.03 -14.73 -3.94
N SER A 66 -0.98 -15.24 -4.74
CA SER A 66 -2.38 -14.84 -4.63
C SER A 66 -3.00 -15.50 -3.41
N ILE A 67 -3.36 -14.69 -2.42
CA ILE A 67 -3.92 -15.17 -1.15
C ILE A 67 -5.43 -14.99 -1.06
N HIS A 68 -6.02 -14.15 -1.92
CA HIS A 68 -7.47 -14.00 -2.11
C HIS A 68 -7.80 -13.97 -3.60
N GLN A 69 -8.93 -14.59 -3.97
CA GLN A 69 -9.51 -14.53 -5.31
C GLN A 69 -9.91 -13.12 -5.77
N ASP A 70 -9.94 -12.14 -4.86
CA ASP A 70 -10.37 -10.76 -5.14
C ASP A 70 -9.18 -9.86 -5.50
N GLY A 71 -8.02 -10.47 -5.78
CA GLY A 71 -6.80 -9.77 -6.18
C GLY A 71 -5.92 -9.32 -5.03
N PHE A 72 -5.93 -10.04 -3.90
CA PHE A 72 -4.98 -9.81 -2.83
C PHE A 72 -3.76 -10.71 -3.01
N PHE A 73 -2.57 -10.11 -3.01
CA PHE A 73 -1.28 -10.75 -3.20
C PHE A 73 -0.33 -10.47 -2.05
N CYS A 74 0.53 -11.43 -1.71
CA CYS A 74 1.58 -11.29 -0.69
C CYS A 74 2.92 -11.78 -1.23
N ALA A 75 3.99 -11.00 -1.06
CA ALA A 75 5.36 -11.39 -1.38
C ALA A 75 6.24 -11.27 -0.14
N THR A 76 6.98 -12.33 0.19
CA THR A 76 7.99 -12.30 1.25
C THR A 76 9.36 -11.96 0.66
N VAL A 77 10.02 -10.95 1.21
CA VAL A 77 11.35 -10.49 0.84
C VAL A 77 12.29 -10.79 2.00
N PRO A 78 13.12 -11.84 1.91
CA PRO A 78 13.94 -12.28 3.03
C PRO A 78 14.98 -11.24 3.45
N GLY A 79 15.09 -10.97 4.76
CA GLY A 79 16.12 -10.10 5.33
C GLY A 79 16.08 -8.62 4.88
N ALA A 80 15.00 -8.19 4.22
CA ALA A 80 14.88 -6.82 3.72
C ALA A 80 14.39 -5.85 4.80
N THR A 81 14.84 -4.59 4.71
CA THR A 81 14.32 -3.51 5.54
C THR A 81 13.01 -2.96 4.97
N ARG A 82 12.20 -2.33 5.82
CA ARG A 82 10.93 -1.67 5.43
C ARG A 82 11.09 -0.70 4.25
N ASP A 83 12.18 0.05 4.25
CA ASP A 83 12.40 1.16 3.32
C ASP A 83 13.13 0.72 2.03
N VAL A 84 13.15 -0.58 1.74
CA VAL A 84 13.69 -1.09 0.48
C VAL A 84 12.87 -0.52 -0.68
N PRO A 85 13.49 0.16 -1.67
CA PRO A 85 12.75 0.67 -2.82
C PRO A 85 12.37 -0.48 -3.76
N TYR A 86 11.11 -0.52 -4.17
CA TYR A 86 10.61 -1.50 -5.12
C TYR A 86 9.51 -0.94 -6.02
N ARG A 87 9.23 -1.68 -7.09
CA ARG A 87 8.11 -1.48 -8.02
C ARG A 87 7.32 -2.77 -8.15
N LEU A 88 6.06 -2.62 -8.51
CA LEU A 88 5.15 -3.71 -8.81
C LEU A 88 5.16 -3.91 -10.33
N ARG A 89 5.49 -5.12 -10.79
CA ARG A 89 5.18 -5.56 -12.15
C ARG A 89 3.88 -6.35 -12.10
N LEU A 90 2.91 -5.88 -12.87
CA LEU A 90 1.56 -6.39 -12.89
C LEU A 90 1.33 -7.04 -14.23
N THR A 91 0.83 -8.27 -14.22
CA THR A 91 0.40 -8.96 -15.43
C THR A 91 -1.13 -8.99 -15.42
N ALA A 92 -1.75 -8.39 -16.44
CA ALA A 92 -3.20 -8.40 -16.62
C ALA A 92 -3.69 -9.73 -17.18
N TRP A 93 -5.01 -9.90 -17.27
CA TRP A 93 -5.63 -11.14 -17.75
C TRP A 93 -5.37 -11.43 -19.24
N ASP A 94 -5.18 -10.39 -20.05
CA ASP A 94 -4.79 -10.48 -21.46
C ASP A 94 -3.28 -10.75 -21.67
N GLY A 95 -2.52 -10.84 -20.57
CA GLY A 95 -1.07 -11.06 -20.59
C GLY A 95 -0.25 -9.77 -20.74
N SER A 96 -0.86 -8.60 -20.89
CA SER A 96 -0.13 -7.33 -20.90
C SER A 96 0.53 -7.08 -19.54
N GLN A 97 1.69 -6.42 -19.58
CA GLN A 97 2.48 -6.12 -18.39
C GLN A 97 2.64 -4.62 -18.20
N GLN A 98 2.49 -4.18 -16.95
CA GLN A 98 2.76 -2.81 -16.54
C GLN A 98 3.62 -2.79 -15.28
N THR A 99 4.62 -1.92 -15.24
CA THR A 99 5.36 -1.62 -14.02
C THR A 99 4.82 -0.33 -13.41
N THR A 100 4.52 -0.35 -12.11
CA THR A 100 4.03 0.79 -11.34
C THR A 100 4.66 0.84 -9.96
N ARG A 101 4.57 1.98 -9.28
CA ARG A 101 4.96 2.11 -7.87
C ARG A 101 3.82 1.63 -6.98
N ASP A 102 4.16 1.13 -5.79
CA ASP A 102 3.18 0.89 -4.73
C ASP A 102 2.90 2.21 -3.99
N PRO A 103 1.65 2.73 -3.97
CA PRO A 103 1.33 3.93 -3.19
C PRO A 103 1.45 3.73 -1.67
N TYR A 104 1.30 2.49 -1.18
CA TYR A 104 1.32 2.18 0.24
C TYR A 104 2.73 2.07 0.84
N GLN A 105 3.78 2.10 0.00
CA GLN A 105 5.16 2.13 0.48
C GLN A 105 5.52 3.46 1.18
N TYR A 106 4.83 4.54 0.84
CA TYR A 106 5.18 5.90 1.29
C TYR A 106 4.57 6.30 2.64
N GLY A 107 3.62 5.50 3.15
CA GLY A 107 2.91 5.80 4.40
C GLY A 107 1.98 7.02 4.31
N PRO A 108 1.31 7.36 5.43
CA PRO A 108 0.46 8.53 5.53
C PRO A 108 1.22 9.83 5.28
N THR A 109 0.65 10.72 4.47
CA THR A 109 1.31 11.98 4.08
C THR A 109 0.99 13.16 5.02
N MET A 110 -0.22 13.20 5.59
CA MET A 110 -0.61 14.21 6.57
C MET A 110 -0.10 13.79 7.95
N GLY A 111 0.69 14.66 8.59
CA GLY A 111 1.32 14.36 9.87
C GLY A 111 0.44 14.66 11.08
N GLU A 112 0.87 14.23 12.26
CA GLU A 112 0.15 14.47 13.53
C GLU A 112 -0.07 15.96 13.83
N VAL A 113 0.93 16.81 13.53
CA VAL A 113 0.82 18.26 13.75
C VAL A 113 -0.24 18.89 12.85
N ASP A 114 -0.34 18.43 11.59
CA ASP A 114 -1.36 18.91 10.66
C ASP A 114 -2.76 18.56 11.14
N LEU A 115 -2.93 17.31 11.57
CA LEU A 115 -4.19 16.81 12.13
C LEU A 115 -4.58 17.54 13.41
N HIS A 116 -3.59 17.83 14.26
CA HIS A 116 -3.80 18.56 15.52
C HIS A 116 -4.27 20.01 15.26
N LEU A 117 -3.57 20.76 14.40
CA LEU A 117 -3.96 22.13 14.06
C LEU A 117 -5.32 22.19 13.37
N PHE A 118 -5.63 21.21 12.52
CA PHE A 118 -6.96 21.09 11.93
C PHE A 118 -8.04 20.85 13.00
N ALA A 119 -7.79 19.94 13.94
CA ALA A 119 -8.73 19.62 15.02
C ALA A 119 -9.01 20.83 15.93
N GLU A 120 -8.02 21.71 16.14
CA GLU A 120 -8.19 22.95 16.90
C GLU A 120 -8.81 24.10 16.09
N GLY A 121 -9.04 23.92 14.78
CA GLY A 121 -9.48 24.99 13.88
C GLY A 121 -8.44 26.08 13.67
N GLN A 122 -7.16 25.76 13.89
CA GLN A 122 -6.03 26.69 13.83
C GLN A 122 -5.18 26.53 12.56
N ASP A 123 -5.51 25.61 11.67
CA ASP A 123 -4.83 25.50 10.38
C ASP A 123 -5.45 26.45 9.34
N TRP A 124 -4.93 27.68 9.27
CA TRP A 124 -5.40 28.70 8.33
C TRP A 124 -5.09 28.37 6.87
N LYS A 125 -4.18 27.40 6.63
CA LYS A 125 -3.74 26.97 5.31
C LYS A 125 -4.14 25.53 5.03
N ILE A 126 -5.21 25.06 5.65
CA ILE A 126 -5.72 23.69 5.54
C ILE A 126 -6.04 23.29 4.09
N TYR A 127 -6.32 24.27 3.21
CA TYR A 127 -6.51 24.07 1.78
C TYR A 127 -5.23 23.64 1.03
N GLU A 128 -4.03 23.84 1.60
CA GLU A 128 -2.77 23.31 1.07
C GLU A 128 -2.62 21.80 1.39
N LYS A 129 -3.50 21.25 2.24
CA LYS A 129 -3.44 19.86 2.73
C LYS A 129 -4.69 19.03 2.41
N PHE A 130 -5.90 19.59 2.44
CA PHE A 130 -7.10 18.91 1.94
C PHE A 130 -7.28 19.15 0.45
N GLY A 131 -8.00 18.24 -0.23
CA GLY A 131 -8.21 18.27 -1.66
C GLY A 131 -7.22 17.39 -2.42
N ALA A 132 -6.88 17.79 -3.64
CA ALA A 132 -5.97 17.07 -4.53
C ALA A 132 -4.77 17.95 -4.86
N HIS A 133 -3.57 17.48 -4.56
CA HIS A 133 -2.33 18.25 -4.73
C HIS A 133 -1.28 17.44 -5.47
N LEU A 134 -0.68 18.04 -6.50
CA LEU A 134 0.53 17.48 -7.11
C LEU A 134 1.63 17.43 -6.06
N ARG A 135 2.22 16.25 -5.85
CA ARG A 135 3.25 16.07 -4.83
C ARG A 135 4.27 15.06 -5.29
N THR A 136 5.51 15.27 -4.86
CA THR A 136 6.58 14.29 -4.99
C THR A 136 6.91 13.75 -3.60
N VAL A 137 6.84 12.44 -3.43
CA VAL A 137 7.23 11.74 -2.19
C VAL A 137 8.40 10.83 -2.52
N GLY A 138 9.57 11.11 -1.95
CA GLY A 138 10.82 10.48 -2.38
C GLY A 138 11.11 10.78 -3.85
N ASP A 139 11.15 9.74 -4.67
CA ASP A 139 11.37 9.79 -6.12
C ASP A 139 10.07 9.64 -6.94
N ALA A 140 8.90 9.66 -6.28
CA ALA A 140 7.61 9.43 -6.90
C ALA A 140 6.79 10.71 -7.01
N ALA A 141 6.61 11.19 -8.24
CA ALA A 141 5.63 12.23 -8.56
C ALA A 141 4.23 11.61 -8.69
N GLY A 142 3.23 12.27 -8.10
CA GLY A 142 1.84 11.82 -8.15
C GLY A 142 0.87 12.88 -7.63
N VAL A 143 -0.32 12.42 -7.26
CA VAL A 143 -1.36 13.26 -6.67
C VAL A 143 -1.66 12.75 -5.26
N TYR A 144 -1.56 13.64 -4.28
CA TYR A 144 -1.97 13.39 -2.91
C TYR A 144 -3.43 13.83 -2.74
N PHE A 145 -4.24 12.96 -2.14
CA PHE A 145 -5.65 13.21 -1.85
C PHE A 145 -5.91 13.18 -0.35
N ALA A 146 -6.65 14.16 0.14
CA ALA A 146 -7.19 14.14 1.49
C ALA A 146 -8.59 14.75 1.54
N VAL A 147 -9.47 14.12 2.31
CA VAL A 147 -10.87 14.51 2.50
C VAL A 147 -11.24 14.41 3.97
N TRP A 148 -12.02 15.36 4.46
CA TRP A 148 -12.59 15.27 5.80
C TRP A 148 -13.97 14.61 5.71
N ALA A 149 -14.06 13.37 6.22
CA ALA A 149 -15.27 12.57 6.21
C ALA A 149 -15.35 11.70 7.48
N PRO A 150 -15.56 12.29 8.68
CA PRO A 150 -15.39 11.60 9.97
C PRO A 150 -16.39 10.46 10.22
N ASN A 151 -17.47 10.40 9.44
CA ASN A 151 -18.52 9.38 9.57
C ASN A 151 -18.58 8.40 8.37
N ALA A 152 -17.59 8.44 7.47
CA ALA A 152 -17.50 7.49 6.37
C ALA A 152 -17.10 6.09 6.86
N GLN A 153 -17.51 5.08 6.12
CA GLN A 153 -17.10 3.68 6.27
C GLN A 153 -16.36 3.24 5.03
#